data_AF-A0A2V9YI84-F1
#
_entry.id   AF-A0A2V9YI84-F1
#
_cell.length_a   1.000
_cell.length_b   1.000
_cell.length_c   1.000
_cell.angle_alpha   90.00
_cell.angle_beta   90.00
_cell.angle_gamma   90.00
#
_symmetry.space_group_name_H-M   'P 1'
#
loop_
_entity.id
_entity.type
_entity.pdbx_description
1 polymer ?
#
loop_
_entity_poly.entity_id
_entity_poly.type
_entity_poly.pdbx_seq_one_letter_code
_entity_poly.pdbx_strand_id
1 'polypeptide(L)'
;MHIVGLIEVPDTGLALNSVYFQTDIPRSIKTKKGLVPSQQAALTSVADAFKKYLENKPDAHLTLIGHADERGPNGYNKDLSERRAEVAKTFLVDQGVPADHLETQGLGDDQNQTDDQVKQSVEQNPDLNEEERQKAVEKLHTLVLANNRRVDITLSTTGQESDHQYPFKAEDFTTLVNRNGINKEIVQQAAEKKKIEN
;
A
#
# COMPACT_ATOMS: atom_id res chain seq x y z
N MET A 1 -7.55 -20.05 45.78
CA MET A 1 -8.01 -20.07 44.37
C MET A 1 -7.42 -18.85 43.68
N HIS A 2 -6.33 -19.02 42.93
CA HIS A 2 -5.78 -17.93 42.12
C HIS A 2 -6.52 -17.95 40.78
N ILE A 3 -7.36 -16.95 40.56
CA ILE A 3 -7.94 -16.69 39.24
C ILE A 3 -6.82 -16.00 38.46
N VAL A 4 -6.07 -16.79 37.68
CA VAL A 4 -5.18 -16.24 36.66
C VAL A 4 -6.10 -15.86 35.51
N GLY A 5 -6.52 -14.60 35.50
CA GLY A 5 -7.22 -14.04 34.35
C GLY A 5 -6.24 -14.03 33.19
N LEU A 6 -6.31 -15.04 32.32
CA LEU A 6 -5.76 -14.98 30.98
C LEU A 6 -6.56 -13.87 30.28
N ILE A 7 -6.02 -12.65 30.28
CA ILE A 7 -6.51 -11.63 29.37
C ILE A 7 -6.03 -12.13 28.01
N GLU A 8 -6.90 -12.86 27.31
CA GLU A 8 -6.79 -12.97 25.87
C GLU A 8 -6.92 -11.55 25.34
N VAL A 9 -5.77 -10.88 25.18
CA VAL A 9 -5.71 -9.64 24.41
C VAL A 9 -6.24 -10.06 23.05
N PRO A 10 -7.38 -9.52 22.59
CA PRO A 10 -7.90 -9.93 21.30
C PRO A 10 -6.78 -9.70 20.29
N ASP A 11 -6.50 -10.70 19.44
CA ASP A 11 -5.70 -10.54 18.23
C ASP A 11 -6.47 -9.64 17.25
N THR A 12 -6.83 -8.43 17.70
CA THR A 12 -7.37 -7.38 16.84
C THR A 12 -6.29 -7.12 15.81
N GLY A 13 -6.53 -7.64 14.61
CA GLY A 13 -5.65 -7.51 13.47
C GLY A 13 -5.18 -6.07 13.31
N LEU A 14 -3.91 -5.93 12.98
CA LEU A 14 -3.32 -4.63 12.74
C LEU A 14 -3.92 -4.09 11.43
N ALA A 15 -4.46 -2.88 11.37
CA ALA A 15 -4.89 -2.33 10.09
C ALA A 15 -3.67 -2.09 9.19
N LEU A 16 -3.39 -3.05 8.30
CA LEU A 16 -2.25 -3.05 7.40
C LEU A 16 -2.73 -2.65 6.02
N ASN A 17 -2.13 -1.59 5.47
CA ASN A 17 -2.45 -1.12 4.12
C ASN A 17 -1.20 -1.21 3.26
N SER A 18 -1.38 -1.67 2.04
CA SER A 18 -0.31 -1.69 1.04
C SER A 18 0.02 -0.25 0.66
N VAL A 19 1.28 0.01 0.34
CA VAL A 19 1.70 1.35 -0.12
C VAL A 19 2.13 1.33 -1.57
N TYR A 20 1.68 2.34 -2.32
CA TYR A 20 1.80 2.38 -3.76
C TYR A 20 2.87 3.37 -4.22
N PHE A 21 3.46 3.09 -5.38
CA PHE A 21 4.57 3.83 -5.92
C PHE A 21 4.30 4.30 -7.35
N GLN A 22 4.93 5.43 -7.67
CA GLN A 22 4.97 5.96 -9.02
C GLN A 22 5.74 5.00 -9.95
N THR A 23 5.52 5.16 -11.25
CA THR A 23 6.25 4.41 -12.28
C THR A 23 7.76 4.67 -12.15
N ASP A 24 8.56 3.60 -12.15
CA ASP A 24 10.03 3.67 -12.19
C ASP A 24 10.69 4.38 -10.98
N ILE A 25 9.98 4.45 -9.84
CA ILE A 25 10.49 5.04 -8.59
C ILE A 25 10.40 3.99 -7.46
N PRO A 26 11.41 3.90 -6.58
CA PRO A 26 12.65 4.69 -6.52
C PRO A 26 13.81 4.16 -7.38
N ARG A 27 14.53 5.08 -8.03
CA ARG A 27 15.80 4.77 -8.73
C ARG A 27 17.00 4.63 -7.79
N SER A 28 16.90 5.17 -6.58
CA SER A 28 17.94 5.08 -5.54
C SER A 28 17.34 5.29 -4.16
N ILE A 29 17.73 4.42 -3.21
CA ILE A 29 17.28 4.45 -1.81
C ILE A 29 17.68 5.77 -1.14
N LYS A 30 18.86 6.33 -1.47
CA LYS A 30 19.39 7.56 -0.86
C LYS A 30 18.49 8.77 -1.04
N THR A 31 17.65 8.78 -2.07
CA THR A 31 16.81 9.93 -2.38
C THR A 31 15.54 9.99 -1.54
N LYS A 32 15.18 8.91 -0.82
CA LYS A 32 13.89 8.74 -0.10
C LYS A 32 12.66 9.15 -0.95
N LYS A 33 12.79 9.15 -2.28
CA LYS A 33 11.71 9.50 -3.22
C LYS A 33 10.79 8.29 -3.39
N GLY A 34 9.53 8.54 -3.74
CA GLY A 34 8.57 7.50 -4.12
C GLY A 34 7.35 7.44 -3.23
N LEU A 35 7.51 7.70 -1.93
CA LEU A 35 6.40 7.85 -1.00
C LEU A 35 5.83 9.26 -1.11
N VAL A 36 4.74 9.40 -1.85
CA VAL A 36 3.94 10.63 -1.89
C VAL A 36 3.19 10.82 -0.55
N PRO A 37 2.74 12.04 -0.20
CA PRO A 37 2.13 12.32 1.10
C PRO A 37 1.05 11.35 1.56
N SER A 38 0.16 10.88 0.69
CA SER A 38 -0.86 9.91 1.07
C SER A 38 -0.27 8.56 1.53
N GLN A 39 0.83 8.13 0.91
CA GLN A 39 1.51 6.87 1.23
C GLN A 39 2.36 7.00 2.49
N GLN A 40 2.90 8.19 2.74
CA GLN A 40 3.52 8.52 4.02
C GLN A 40 2.50 8.44 5.16
N ALA A 41 1.31 9.02 4.98
CA ALA A 41 0.24 8.95 5.98
C ALA A 41 -0.24 7.51 6.25
N ALA A 42 -0.32 6.67 5.20
CA ALA A 42 -0.61 5.25 5.34
C ALA A 42 0.46 4.53 6.17
N LEU A 43 1.75 4.73 5.86
CA LEU A 43 2.85 4.13 6.63
C LEU A 43 2.95 4.68 8.06
N THR A 44 2.64 5.95 8.30
CA THR A 44 2.58 6.51 9.67
C THR A 44 1.50 5.80 10.48
N SER A 45 0.32 5.56 9.89
CA SER A 45 -0.74 4.79 10.55
C SER A 45 -0.29 3.37 10.90
N VAL A 46 0.39 2.68 9.98
CA VAL A 46 0.99 1.36 10.22
C VAL A 46 2.04 1.42 11.33
N ALA A 47 2.94 2.41 11.31
CA ALA A 47 3.97 2.57 12.32
C ALA A 47 3.38 2.76 13.72
N ASP A 48 2.41 3.67 13.86
CA ASP A 48 1.77 3.95 15.14
C ASP A 48 1.00 2.75 15.69
N ALA A 49 0.33 2.01 14.81
CA ALA A 49 -0.40 0.82 15.20
C ALA A 49 0.57 -0.33 15.57
N PHE A 50 1.65 -0.52 14.81
CA PHE A 50 2.62 -1.58 15.08
C PHE A 50 3.45 -1.32 16.36
N LYS A 51 3.82 -0.07 16.64
CA LYS A 51 4.46 0.29 17.91
C LYS A 51 3.61 -0.10 19.13
N LYS A 52 2.29 0.12 19.07
CA LYS A 52 1.35 -0.32 20.12
C LYS A 52 1.23 -1.84 20.17
N TYR A 53 1.26 -2.49 19.01
CA TYR A 53 1.24 -3.96 18.93
C TYR A 53 2.44 -4.58 19.63
N LEU A 54 3.64 -4.01 19.45
CA LEU A 54 4.89 -4.45 20.09
C LEU A 54 4.86 -4.37 21.63
N GLU A 55 4.03 -3.52 22.24
CA GLU A 55 3.87 -3.46 23.70
C GLU A 55 3.34 -4.79 24.27
N ASN A 56 2.57 -5.54 23.47
CA ASN A 56 1.95 -6.80 23.87
C ASN A 56 2.59 -8.02 23.20
N LYS A 57 3.17 -7.84 22.01
CA LYS A 57 3.81 -8.88 21.20
C LYS A 57 5.23 -8.45 20.83
N PRO A 58 6.17 -8.44 21.79
CA PRO A 58 7.52 -7.87 21.60
C PRO A 58 8.40 -8.67 20.62
N ASP A 59 7.98 -9.86 20.21
CA ASP A 59 8.63 -10.71 19.21
C ASP A 59 8.00 -10.60 17.81
N ALA A 60 7.02 -9.71 17.63
CA ALA A 60 6.37 -9.49 16.34
C ALA A 60 7.30 -8.79 15.35
N HIS A 61 7.18 -9.14 14.07
CA HIS A 61 7.94 -8.54 12.97
C HIS A 61 7.00 -8.20 11.82
N LEU A 62 7.35 -7.16 11.05
CA LEU A 62 6.73 -6.87 9.77
C LEU A 62 7.68 -7.23 8.64
N THR A 63 7.17 -7.96 7.65
CA THR A 63 7.86 -8.18 6.38
C THR A 63 7.28 -7.23 5.34
N LEU A 64 8.13 -6.41 4.73
CA LEU A 64 7.78 -5.50 3.64
C LEU A 64 8.16 -6.13 2.31
N ILE A 65 7.16 -6.46 1.49
CA ILE A 65 7.32 -7.19 0.25
C ILE A 65 7.06 -6.24 -0.91
N GLY A 66 8.10 -5.89 -1.65
CA GLY A 66 8.01 -5.03 -2.81
C GLY A 66 7.59 -5.79 -4.07
N HIS A 67 6.76 -5.13 -4.89
CA HIS A 67 6.34 -5.58 -6.21
C HIS A 67 6.68 -4.53 -7.28
N ALA A 68 6.82 -4.99 -8.52
CA ALA A 68 7.02 -4.16 -9.70
C ALA A 68 6.13 -4.63 -10.86
N ASP A 69 5.63 -3.68 -11.64
CA ASP A 69 4.86 -4.02 -12.83
C ASP A 69 5.73 -4.67 -13.93
N GLU A 70 5.10 -5.46 -14.78
CA GLU A 70 5.72 -6.34 -15.79
C GLU A 70 6.45 -5.62 -16.95
N ARG A 71 6.55 -4.28 -16.93
CA ARG A 71 7.13 -3.52 -18.06
C ARG A 71 8.66 -3.57 -18.11
N GLY A 72 9.31 -3.89 -16.99
CA GLY A 72 10.77 -3.96 -16.88
C GLY A 72 11.32 -5.39 -17.05
N PRO A 73 12.62 -5.56 -17.34
CA PRO A 73 13.25 -6.87 -17.26
C PRO A 73 13.19 -7.44 -15.84
N ASN A 74 13.05 -8.76 -15.67
CA ASN A 74 12.86 -9.39 -14.35
C ASN A 74 13.92 -8.98 -13.32
N GLY A 75 15.21 -8.98 -13.70
CA GLY A 75 16.29 -8.55 -12.80
C GLY A 75 16.16 -7.08 -12.35
N TYR A 76 15.73 -6.20 -13.28
CA TYR A 76 15.46 -4.81 -12.95
C TYR A 76 14.24 -4.66 -12.03
N ASN A 77 13.17 -5.40 -12.30
CA ASN A 77 11.95 -5.41 -11.50
C ASN A 77 12.22 -5.91 -10.09
N LYS A 78 13.03 -6.97 -9.94
CA LYS A 78 13.47 -7.48 -8.64
C LYS A 78 14.20 -6.39 -7.85
N ASP A 79 15.21 -5.76 -8.43
CA ASP A 79 15.95 -4.68 -7.78
C ASP A 79 15.07 -3.47 -7.46
N LEU A 80 14.16 -3.09 -8.36
CA LEU A 80 13.23 -1.96 -8.16
C LEU A 80 12.28 -2.24 -6.99
N SER A 81 11.73 -3.45 -6.95
CA SER A 81 10.81 -3.88 -5.91
C SER A 81 11.50 -3.93 -4.53
N GLU A 82 12.74 -4.42 -4.46
CA GLU A 82 13.55 -4.41 -3.23
C GLU A 82 13.83 -2.98 -2.75
N ARG A 83 14.16 -2.06 -3.66
CA ARG A 83 14.33 -0.64 -3.31
C ARG A 83 13.03 0.00 -2.77
N ARG A 84 11.85 -0.42 -3.23
CA ARG A 84 10.57 0.07 -2.70
C ARG A 84 10.35 -0.39 -1.27
N ALA A 85 10.57 -1.68 -1.01
CA ALA A 85 10.50 -2.25 0.32
C ALA A 85 11.48 -1.54 1.27
N GLU A 86 12.70 -1.29 0.84
CA GLU A 86 13.72 -0.60 1.64
C GLU A 86 13.37 0.87 1.92
N VAL A 87 12.76 1.58 0.96
CA VAL A 87 12.25 2.95 1.19
C VAL A 87 11.12 2.96 2.21
N ALA A 88 10.20 2.00 2.14
CA ALA A 88 9.13 1.86 3.13
C ALA A 88 9.69 1.52 4.52
N LYS A 89 10.64 0.57 4.61
CA LYS A 89 11.36 0.24 5.85
C LYS A 89 12.05 1.46 6.44
N THR A 90 12.83 2.18 5.64
CA THR A 90 13.52 3.40 6.07
C THR A 90 12.52 4.42 6.63
N PHE A 91 11.37 4.60 5.98
CA PHE A 91 10.33 5.50 6.46
C PHE A 91 9.75 5.02 7.80
N LEU A 92 9.43 3.74 7.97
CA LEU A 92 8.92 3.20 9.24
C LEU A 92 9.92 3.37 10.39
N VAL A 93 11.22 3.19 10.11
CA VAL A 93 12.30 3.45 11.08
C VAL A 93 12.33 4.94 11.46
N ASP A 94 12.22 5.84 10.47
CA ASP A 94 12.12 7.28 10.73
C ASP A 94 10.88 7.64 11.59
N GLN A 95 9.78 6.85 11.52
CA GLN A 95 8.58 6.96 12.36
C GLN A 95 8.73 6.29 13.75
N GLY A 96 9.90 5.72 14.05
CA GLY A 96 10.24 5.15 15.36
C GLY A 96 9.96 3.65 15.50
N VAL A 97 9.67 2.92 14.42
CA VAL A 97 9.63 1.45 14.47
C VAL A 97 11.07 0.93 14.55
N PRO A 98 11.43 0.04 15.49
CA PRO A 98 12.80 -0.44 15.57
C PRO A 98 13.14 -1.32 14.36
N ALA A 99 14.32 -1.09 13.76
CA ALA A 99 14.72 -1.71 12.50
C ALA A 99 14.81 -3.23 12.54
N ASP A 100 15.09 -3.80 13.72
CA ASP A 100 15.20 -5.25 13.93
C ASP A 100 13.84 -5.97 13.85
N HIS A 101 12.72 -5.22 13.93
CA HIS A 101 11.37 -5.76 13.71
C HIS A 101 10.91 -5.67 12.25
N LEU A 102 11.78 -5.24 11.33
CA LEU A 102 11.43 -4.97 9.94
C LEU A 102 12.31 -5.76 8.98
N GLU A 103 11.69 -6.60 8.17
CA GLU A 103 12.33 -7.34 7.09
C GLU A 103 11.89 -6.82 5.72
N THR A 104 12.73 -6.94 4.71
CA THR A 104 12.42 -6.50 3.34
C THR A 104 12.65 -7.63 2.34
N GLN A 105 11.77 -7.71 1.35
CA GLN A 105 11.88 -8.66 0.24
C GLN A 105 11.45 -7.98 -1.06
N GLY A 106 12.15 -8.24 -2.16
CA GLY A 106 11.74 -7.82 -3.51
C GLY A 106 11.34 -9.02 -4.36
N LEU A 107 10.08 -9.05 -4.81
CA LEU A 107 9.53 -10.12 -5.66
C LEU A 107 9.49 -9.77 -7.15
N GLY A 108 9.85 -8.54 -7.51
CA GLY A 108 9.69 -8.07 -8.90
C GLY A 108 8.24 -8.20 -9.35
N ASP A 109 8.03 -8.81 -10.50
CA ASP A 109 6.74 -9.03 -11.14
C ASP A 109 6.14 -10.43 -10.91
N ASP A 110 6.79 -11.28 -10.10
CA ASP A 110 6.40 -12.69 -9.90
C ASP A 110 5.02 -12.87 -9.26
N GLN A 111 4.58 -11.90 -8.44
CA GLN A 111 3.30 -11.91 -7.70
C GLN A 111 2.45 -10.66 -8.01
N ASN A 112 2.38 -10.31 -9.28
CA ASN A 112 1.52 -9.24 -9.75
C ASN A 112 0.05 -9.65 -9.71
N GLN A 113 -0.79 -8.70 -9.30
CA GLN A 113 -2.23 -8.84 -9.34
C GLN A 113 -2.71 -8.87 -10.80
N THR A 114 -3.64 -9.78 -11.07
CA THR A 114 -4.30 -9.92 -12.37
C THR A 114 -5.37 -8.86 -12.57
N ASP A 115 -5.80 -8.69 -13.82
CA ASP A 115 -6.94 -7.85 -14.21
C ASP A 115 -8.18 -8.13 -13.35
N ASP A 116 -8.52 -9.41 -13.14
CA ASP A 116 -9.69 -9.80 -12.34
C ASP A 116 -9.55 -9.40 -10.87
N GLN A 117 -8.37 -9.59 -10.28
CA GLN A 117 -8.10 -9.21 -8.89
C GLN A 117 -8.18 -7.69 -8.70
N VAL A 118 -7.63 -6.92 -9.63
CA VAL A 118 -7.66 -5.46 -9.57
C VAL A 118 -9.07 -4.94 -9.81
N LYS A 119 -9.80 -5.53 -10.76
CA LYS A 119 -11.21 -5.20 -10.99
C LYS A 119 -12.05 -5.46 -9.74
N GLN A 120 -11.87 -6.61 -9.10
CA GLN A 120 -12.56 -6.94 -7.85
C GLN A 120 -12.22 -5.94 -6.74
N SER A 121 -10.94 -5.57 -6.58
CA SER A 121 -10.53 -4.54 -5.59
C SER A 121 -11.22 -3.19 -5.86
N VAL A 122 -11.32 -2.78 -7.12
CA VAL A 122 -12.05 -1.56 -7.52
C VAL A 122 -13.54 -1.65 -7.17
N GLU A 123 -14.18 -2.77 -7.49
CA GLU A 123 -15.62 -2.98 -7.23
C GLU A 123 -15.95 -3.06 -5.73
N GLN A 124 -15.02 -3.52 -4.91
CA GLN A 124 -15.18 -3.62 -3.46
C GLN A 124 -14.71 -2.37 -2.71
N ASN A 125 -14.07 -1.42 -3.41
CA ASN A 125 -13.53 -0.23 -2.78
C ASN A 125 -14.67 0.64 -2.20
N PRO A 126 -14.69 0.89 -0.87
CA PRO A 126 -15.73 1.67 -0.22
C PRO A 126 -15.67 3.15 -0.57
N ASP A 127 -14.52 3.64 -1.05
CA ASP A 127 -14.34 5.04 -1.42
C ASP A 127 -14.94 5.39 -2.77
N LEU A 128 -15.27 4.39 -3.60
CA LEU A 128 -15.79 4.58 -4.94
C LEU A 128 -17.30 4.37 -5.01
N ASN A 129 -18.00 5.33 -5.63
CA ASN A 129 -19.37 5.11 -6.05
C ASN A 129 -19.45 4.32 -7.38
N GLU A 130 -20.64 3.90 -7.78
CA GLU A 130 -20.86 3.08 -8.98
C GLU A 130 -20.31 3.71 -10.27
N GLU A 131 -20.51 5.00 -10.49
CA GLU A 131 -20.00 5.70 -11.68
C GLU A 131 -18.46 5.73 -11.70
N GLU A 132 -17.84 5.94 -10.53
CA GLU A 132 -16.39 5.96 -10.39
C GLU A 132 -15.78 4.57 -10.59
N ARG A 133 -16.45 3.51 -10.12
CA ARG A 133 -16.06 2.11 -10.36
C ARG A 133 -16.07 1.80 -11.85
N GLN A 134 -17.14 2.18 -12.56
CA GLN A 134 -17.23 1.96 -14.00
C GLN A 134 -16.09 2.64 -14.76
N LYS A 135 -15.83 3.92 -14.48
CA LYS A 135 -14.72 4.67 -15.11
C LYS A 135 -13.34 4.11 -14.76
N ALA A 136 -13.15 3.59 -13.55
CA ALA A 136 -11.93 2.93 -13.15
C ALA A 136 -11.72 1.64 -13.97
N VAL A 137 -12.76 0.81 -14.11
CA VAL A 137 -12.71 -0.43 -14.90
C VAL A 137 -12.50 -0.18 -16.40
N GLU A 138 -12.98 0.94 -16.96
CA GLU A 138 -12.65 1.32 -18.35
C GLU A 138 -11.12 1.50 -18.58
N LYS A 139 -10.37 1.80 -17.52
CA LYS A 139 -8.90 1.98 -17.55
C LYS A 139 -8.17 0.86 -16.82
N LEU A 140 -8.77 -0.33 -16.76
CA LEU A 140 -8.29 -1.46 -15.95
C LEU A 140 -6.80 -1.73 -16.14
N HIS A 141 -6.31 -1.81 -17.38
CA HIS A 141 -4.89 -2.08 -17.64
C HIS A 141 -3.96 -1.06 -16.94
N THR A 142 -4.30 0.22 -16.94
CA THR A 142 -3.49 1.24 -16.26
C THR A 142 -3.53 1.06 -14.74
N LEU A 143 -4.70 0.69 -14.20
CA LEU A 143 -4.85 0.38 -12.78
C LEU A 143 -4.12 -0.89 -12.38
N VAL A 144 -4.07 -1.92 -13.24
CA VAL A 144 -3.31 -3.14 -12.99
C VAL A 144 -1.83 -2.82 -12.83
N LEU A 145 -1.27 -2.09 -13.79
CA LEU A 145 0.10 -1.61 -13.68
C LEU A 145 0.31 -0.79 -12.40
N ALA A 146 -0.66 0.04 -12.01
CA ALA A 146 -0.56 0.88 -10.83
C ALA A 146 -0.61 0.12 -9.51
N ASN A 147 -1.52 -0.85 -9.41
CA ASN A 147 -1.63 -1.73 -8.25
C ASN A 147 -0.39 -2.61 -8.10
N ASN A 148 0.25 -3.00 -9.20
CA ASN A 148 1.48 -3.79 -9.18
C ASN A 148 2.75 -2.99 -8.86
N ARG A 149 2.63 -1.67 -8.69
CA ARG A 149 3.68 -0.83 -8.11
C ARG A 149 3.42 -0.61 -6.63
N ARG A 150 3.57 -1.66 -5.82
CA ARG A 150 3.23 -1.61 -4.40
C ARG A 150 4.30 -2.23 -3.51
N VAL A 151 4.16 -2.01 -2.21
CA VAL A 151 4.77 -2.77 -1.14
C VAL A 151 3.65 -3.29 -0.25
N ASP A 152 3.61 -4.60 -0.10
CA ASP A 152 2.70 -5.31 0.80
C ASP A 152 3.39 -5.48 2.15
N ILE A 153 2.60 -5.58 3.22
CA ILE A 153 3.09 -5.69 4.59
C ILE A 153 2.46 -6.92 5.23
N THR A 154 3.29 -7.83 5.74
CA THR A 154 2.84 -9.05 6.42
C THR A 154 3.27 -9.01 7.89
N LEU A 155 2.35 -9.36 8.79
CA LEU A 155 2.62 -9.49 10.22
C LEU A 155 3.01 -10.94 10.58
N SER A 156 4.18 -11.13 11.19
CA SER A 156 4.74 -12.45 11.46
C SER A 156 3.93 -13.31 12.44
N THR A 157 3.26 -12.68 13.40
CA THR A 157 2.55 -13.38 14.49
C THR A 157 1.25 -14.04 14.01
N THR A 158 0.57 -13.43 13.05
CA THR A 158 -0.74 -13.89 12.56
C THR A 158 -0.70 -14.36 11.11
N GLY A 159 0.36 -14.03 10.36
CA GLY A 159 0.40 -14.19 8.91
C GLY A 159 -0.53 -13.22 8.17
N GLN A 160 -1.07 -12.22 8.86
CA GLN A 160 -1.96 -11.25 8.25
C GLN A 160 -1.21 -10.42 7.21
N GLU A 161 -1.81 -10.28 6.02
CA GLU A 161 -1.32 -9.44 4.94
C GLU A 161 -2.05 -8.09 4.91
N SER A 162 -1.44 -7.11 4.24
CA SER A 162 -2.03 -5.80 4.04
C SER A 162 -3.17 -5.82 3.05
N ASP A 163 -4.17 -4.98 3.27
CA ASP A 163 -5.25 -4.78 2.32
C ASP A 163 -4.73 -4.07 1.06
N HIS A 164 -5.14 -4.59 -0.11
CA HIS A 164 -4.78 -4.04 -1.42
C HIS A 164 -5.79 -2.97 -1.85
N GLN A 165 -5.92 -1.90 -1.06
CA GLN A 165 -6.83 -0.79 -1.34
C GLN A 165 -6.08 0.37 -2.00
N TYR A 166 -6.23 0.48 -3.33
CA TYR A 166 -5.61 1.57 -4.08
C TYR A 166 -6.23 2.94 -3.69
N PRO A 167 -5.42 3.99 -3.49
CA PRO A 167 -5.86 5.26 -2.88
C PRO A 167 -6.55 6.20 -3.88
N PHE A 168 -7.72 5.86 -4.40
CA PHE A 168 -8.44 6.63 -5.44
C PHE A 168 -8.81 8.07 -5.05
N LYS A 169 -9.01 8.33 -3.76
CA LYS A 169 -9.39 9.66 -3.24
C LYS A 169 -8.21 10.49 -2.75
N ALA A 170 -6.99 9.95 -2.82
CA ALA A 170 -5.82 10.70 -2.42
C ALA A 170 -5.57 11.89 -3.38
N GLU A 171 -5.18 13.04 -2.83
CA GLU A 171 -4.94 14.24 -3.63
C GLU A 171 -3.82 14.07 -4.67
N ASP A 172 -2.88 13.17 -4.36
CA ASP A 172 -1.73 12.78 -5.16
C ASP A 172 -1.97 11.48 -5.98
N PHE A 173 -3.21 10.99 -6.07
CA PHE A 173 -3.61 9.81 -6.86
C PHE A 173 -3.06 9.83 -8.30
N THR A 174 -3.15 11.00 -8.95
CA THR A 174 -2.68 11.17 -10.33
C THR A 174 -1.17 10.93 -10.47
N THR A 175 -0.41 11.17 -9.40
CA THR A 175 1.02 10.93 -9.36
C THR A 175 1.31 9.43 -9.29
N LEU A 176 0.46 8.65 -8.61
CA LEU A 176 0.62 7.20 -8.45
C LEU A 176 0.24 6.41 -9.71
N VAL A 177 -0.82 6.82 -10.41
CA VAL A 177 -1.33 6.04 -11.56
C VAL A 177 -0.47 6.23 -12.82
N ASN A 178 0.19 7.37 -12.98
CA ASN A 178 0.68 7.78 -14.29
C ASN A 178 2.18 7.60 -14.55
N ARG A 179 2.48 7.54 -15.86
CA ARG A 179 3.74 8.06 -16.43
C ARG A 179 3.55 9.48 -17.01
N ASN A 180 2.34 9.78 -17.55
CA ASN A 180 1.81 11.10 -17.94
C ASN A 180 0.32 11.17 -17.53
N GLY A 181 -0.06 12.12 -16.68
CA GLY A 181 -1.37 12.29 -16.01
C GLY A 181 -2.68 11.79 -16.66
N ILE A 182 -3.34 10.79 -16.10
CA ILE A 182 -4.76 10.83 -15.73
C ILE A 182 -4.96 12.16 -14.99
N ASN A 183 -5.57 13.12 -15.69
CA ASN A 183 -6.01 14.36 -15.09
C ASN A 183 -6.95 14.06 -13.93
N LYS A 184 -6.71 14.77 -12.83
CA LYS A 184 -7.51 14.79 -11.58
C LYS A 184 -9.01 14.97 -11.85
N GLU A 185 -9.34 15.56 -13.01
CA GLU A 185 -10.69 15.78 -13.54
C GLU A 185 -11.57 14.53 -13.65
N ILE A 186 -11.04 13.33 -13.93
CA ILE A 186 -11.88 12.16 -14.24
C ILE A 186 -12.54 11.54 -12.99
N VAL A 187 -11.91 11.66 -11.83
CA VAL A 187 -12.44 11.13 -10.55
C VAL A 187 -13.02 12.25 -9.69
N GLN A 188 -12.48 13.47 -9.77
CA GLN A 188 -12.90 14.58 -8.90
C GLN A 188 -14.19 15.29 -9.39
N GLN A 189 -14.44 15.34 -10.71
CA GLN A 189 -15.64 16.00 -11.26
C GLN A 189 -16.98 15.32 -10.89
N ALA A 190 -16.96 14.06 -10.44
CA ALA A 190 -18.15 13.36 -9.95
C ALA A 190 -18.51 13.77 -8.51
N ALA A 191 -17.52 14.14 -7.68
CA ALA A 191 -17.76 14.56 -6.29
C ALA A 191 -18.30 15.99 -6.19
N GLU A 192 -17.92 16.88 -7.12
CA GLU A 192 -18.33 18.29 -7.08
C GLU A 192 -19.71 18.56 -7.67
N LYS A 193 -20.18 17.73 -8.63
CA LYS A 193 -21.52 17.90 -9.23
C LYS A 193 -22.69 17.66 -8.27
N LYS A 194 -22.48 17.02 -7.12
CA LYS A 194 -23.51 16.84 -6.09
C LYS A 194 -23.56 17.93 -5.01
N LYS A 195 -22.64 18.89 -5.02
CA LYS A 195 -22.58 19.95 -3.99
C LYS A 195 -23.27 21.26 -4.40
N ILE A 196 -23.79 21.35 -5.63
CA ILE A 196 -24.39 22.57 -6.20
C ILE A 196 -25.92 22.45 -6.35
N GLU A 197 -26.51 21.27 -6.12
CA GLU A 197 -27.97 21.05 -6.29
C GLU A 197 -28.77 20.82 -4.98
N ASN A 198 -28.25 21.26 -3.82
CA ASN A 198 -29.04 21.33 -2.58
C ASN A 198 -29.15 22.76 -2.06
#